data_AF-A0A922LFG9-F1
#
_entry.id   AF-A0A922LFG9-F1
#
_cell.length_a   1.000
_cell.length_b   1.000
_cell.length_c   1.000
_cell.angle_alpha   90.00
_cell.angle_beta   90.00
_cell.angle_gamma   90.00
#
_symmetry.space_group_name_H-M   'P 1'
#
loop_
_entity.id
_entity.type
_entity.pdbx_description
1 polymer ?
#
loop_
_entity_poly.entity_id
_entity_poly.type
_entity_poly.pdbx_seq_one_letter_code
_entity_poly.pdbx_strand_id
1 'polypeptide(L)'
;MIMEILSSRPNAERQNIVHRYNRIFKKSLLDERENFKSGLMKQLFEDLLTDTSILLADELYTAINASNLQKTTSILIDFWGDEFDQVETAYKINSTESIWKTIEKKFGNSVKSILHCIVETRKYETKQEYPIKGRGGKPIVNNTVVIEVFYDLMNVLDSKYVHIWEKIEK
;
A
#
# COMPACT_ATOMS: atom_id res chain seq x y z
N MET A 1 11.60 -1.04 -15.81
CA MET A 1 12.55 -0.96 -14.68
C MET A 1 11.90 -0.51 -13.37
N ILE A 2 11.54 0.77 -13.14
CA ILE A 2 11.00 1.19 -11.83
C ILE A 2 9.61 0.58 -11.52
N MET A 3 8.72 0.53 -12.51
CA MET A 3 7.39 -0.09 -12.35
C MET A 3 7.48 -1.57 -12.01
N GLU A 4 8.38 -2.32 -12.67
CA GLU A 4 8.60 -3.75 -12.38
C GLU A 4 9.05 -3.98 -10.93
N ILE A 5 9.92 -3.09 -10.42
CA ILE A 5 10.36 -3.14 -9.03
C ILE A 5 9.17 -2.84 -8.11
N LEU A 6 8.42 -1.76 -8.32
CA LEU A 6 7.32 -1.40 -7.43
C LEU A 6 6.20 -2.45 -7.46
N SER A 7 5.83 -2.97 -8.64
CA SER A 7 4.76 -3.96 -8.77
C SER A 7 5.10 -5.34 -8.21
N SER A 8 6.39 -5.67 -8.02
CA SER A 8 6.83 -6.95 -7.46
C SER A 8 7.06 -6.92 -5.94
N ARG A 9 6.84 -5.77 -5.28
CA ARG A 9 7.20 -5.55 -3.88
C ARG A 9 5.96 -5.31 -3.01
N PRO A 10 5.91 -5.86 -1.78
CA PRO A 10 4.85 -5.56 -0.82
C PRO A 10 4.89 -4.09 -0.38
N ASN A 11 3.77 -3.58 0.13
CA ASN A 11 3.64 -2.17 0.50
C ASN A 11 4.74 -1.69 1.45
N ALA A 12 5.06 -2.44 2.51
CA ALA A 12 6.10 -2.08 3.46
C ALA A 12 7.48 -1.89 2.80
N GLU A 13 7.82 -2.73 1.82
CA GLU A 13 9.06 -2.57 1.05
C GLU A 13 9.00 -1.33 0.15
N ARG A 14 7.85 -1.05 -0.48
CA ARG A 14 7.66 0.18 -1.27
C ARG A 14 7.80 1.45 -0.43
N GLN A 15 7.22 1.48 0.76
CA GLN A 15 7.36 2.62 1.69
C GLN A 15 8.82 2.83 2.12
N ASN A 16 9.56 1.74 2.36
CA ASN A 16 10.99 1.82 2.66
C ASN A 16 11.80 2.35 1.45
N ILE A 17 11.45 1.94 0.22
CA ILE A 17 12.05 2.46 -1.02
C ILE A 17 11.83 3.97 -1.13
N VAL A 18 10.59 4.45 -0.94
CA VAL A 18 10.26 5.89 -0.97
C VAL A 18 11.10 6.65 0.06
N HIS A 19 11.15 6.17 1.29
CA HIS A 19 11.91 6.82 2.36
C HIS A 19 13.41 6.88 2.05
N ARG A 20 14.00 5.78 1.59
CA ARG A 20 15.43 5.71 1.25
C ARG A 20 15.78 6.59 0.06
N TYR A 21 14.94 6.60 -0.98
CA TYR A 21 15.15 7.44 -2.16
C TYR A 21 15.22 8.91 -1.77
N ASN A 22 14.23 9.38 -1.02
CA ASN A 22 14.16 10.76 -0.55
C ASN A 22 15.39 11.11 0.32
N ARG A 23 15.85 10.18 1.16
CA ARG A 23 17.02 10.39 2.03
C ARG A 23 18.32 10.52 1.24
N ILE A 24 18.54 9.67 0.22
CA ILE A 24 19.78 9.59 -0.56
C ILE A 24 19.84 10.74 -1.57
N PHE A 25 18.79 10.91 -2.37
CA PHE A 25 18.81 11.84 -3.51
C PHE A 25 18.27 13.23 -3.18
N LYS A 26 17.73 13.42 -1.96
CA LYS A 26 17.10 14.69 -1.52
C LYS A 26 16.00 15.18 -2.47
N LYS A 27 15.34 14.25 -3.17
CA LYS A 27 14.28 14.47 -4.14
C LYS A 27 13.15 13.47 -3.89
N SER A 28 11.90 13.84 -4.18
CA SER A 28 10.77 12.93 -4.05
C SER A 28 10.80 11.87 -5.15
N LEU A 29 10.62 10.59 -4.80
CA LEU A 29 10.41 9.55 -5.81
C LEU A 29 9.16 9.81 -6.66
N LEU A 30 8.17 10.52 -6.10
CA LEU A 30 6.96 10.92 -6.80
C LEU A 30 7.24 11.81 -8.01
N ASP A 31 8.29 12.63 -7.96
CA ASP A 31 8.66 13.55 -9.04
C ASP A 31 9.05 12.79 -10.31
N GLU A 32 9.47 11.53 -10.19
CA GLU A 32 9.76 10.68 -11.35
C GLU A 32 8.51 10.34 -12.17
N ARG A 33 7.30 10.65 -11.66
CA ARG A 33 6.04 10.48 -12.40
C ARG A 33 6.02 11.27 -13.72
N GLU A 34 6.74 12.38 -13.79
CA GLU A 34 6.74 13.25 -14.97
C GLU A 34 7.41 12.58 -16.18
N ASN A 35 8.18 11.51 -15.95
CA ASN A 35 8.76 10.70 -17.01
C ASN A 35 7.71 9.82 -17.74
N PHE A 36 6.52 9.61 -17.16
CA PHE A 36 5.45 8.84 -17.79
C PHE A 36 4.56 9.74 -18.66
N LYS A 37 4.32 9.32 -19.92
CA LYS A 37 3.44 10.06 -20.84
C LYS A 37 1.95 9.84 -20.59
N SER A 38 1.57 8.64 -20.12
CA SER A 38 0.17 8.27 -19.89
C SER A 38 -0.29 8.71 -18.50
N GLY A 39 -1.45 9.39 -18.42
CA GLY A 39 -2.05 9.78 -17.15
C GLY A 39 -2.37 8.58 -16.25
N LEU A 40 -2.83 7.46 -16.82
CA LEU A 40 -3.08 6.23 -16.05
C LEU A 40 -1.80 5.63 -15.49
N MET A 41 -0.68 5.72 -16.23
CA MET A 41 0.61 5.27 -15.73
C MET A 41 1.14 6.19 -14.63
N LYS A 42 0.89 7.50 -14.71
CA LYS A 42 1.19 8.43 -13.62
C LYS A 42 0.40 8.02 -12.38
N GLN A 43 -0.92 7.87 -12.48
CA GLN A 43 -1.76 7.48 -11.36
C GLN A 43 -1.35 6.15 -10.74
N LEU A 44 -1.12 5.11 -11.55
CA LEU A 44 -0.65 3.81 -11.05
C LEU A 44 0.69 3.93 -10.31
N PHE A 45 1.61 4.77 -10.81
CA PHE A 45 2.87 5.02 -10.12
C PHE A 45 2.66 5.71 -8.77
N GLU A 46 1.81 6.73 -8.71
CA GLU A 46 1.46 7.41 -7.46
C GLU A 46 0.83 6.45 -6.44
N ASP A 47 -0.12 5.63 -6.88
CA ASP A 47 -0.78 4.63 -6.03
C ASP A 47 0.22 3.60 -5.50
N LEU A 48 1.16 3.13 -6.33
CA LEU A 48 2.20 2.18 -5.88
C LEU A 48 3.15 2.77 -4.83
N LEU A 49 3.38 4.08 -4.85
CA LEU A 49 4.20 4.77 -3.85
C LEU A 49 3.41 5.12 -2.59
N THR A 50 2.09 5.17 -2.66
CA THR A 50 1.22 5.56 -1.55
C THR A 50 1.03 4.38 -0.61
N ASP A 51 1.00 4.67 0.70
CA ASP A 51 0.73 3.63 1.69
C ASP A 51 -0.66 3.03 1.46
N THR A 52 -0.75 1.71 1.49
CA THR A 52 -2.00 0.99 1.19
C THR A 52 -3.12 1.37 2.18
N SER A 53 -2.79 1.69 3.44
CA SER A 53 -3.79 2.14 4.42
C SER A 53 -4.42 3.48 4.03
N ILE A 54 -3.66 4.39 3.42
CA ILE A 54 -4.14 5.69 2.94
C ILE A 54 -5.08 5.50 1.74
N LEU A 55 -4.69 4.67 0.77
CA LEU A 55 -5.53 4.38 -0.41
C LEU A 55 -6.86 3.74 0.00
N LEU A 56 -6.82 2.75 0.89
CA LEU A 56 -8.02 2.08 1.38
C LEU A 56 -8.90 3.02 2.22
N ALA A 57 -8.29 3.89 3.03
CA ALA A 57 -9.03 4.90 3.79
C ALA A 57 -9.76 5.89 2.87
N ASP A 58 -9.12 6.33 1.78
CA ASP A 58 -9.74 7.22 0.80
C ASP A 58 -10.88 6.55 0.03
N GLU A 59 -10.64 5.33 -0.42
CA GLU A 59 -11.64 4.55 -1.14
C GLU A 59 -12.85 4.22 -0.24
N LEU A 60 -12.60 3.90 1.03
CA LEU A 60 -13.64 3.64 2.02
C LEU A 60 -14.44 4.91 2.36
N TYR A 61 -13.76 6.05 2.55
CA TYR A 61 -14.41 7.35 2.77
C TYR A 61 -15.33 7.71 1.59
N THR A 62 -14.82 7.56 0.37
CA THR A 62 -15.57 7.81 -0.86
C THR A 62 -16.77 6.88 -0.99
N ALA A 63 -16.60 5.58 -0.73
CA ALA A 63 -17.66 4.59 -0.78
C ALA A 63 -18.79 4.87 0.23
N ILE A 64 -18.43 5.18 1.49
CA ILE A 64 -19.40 5.50 2.55
C ILE A 64 -20.16 6.78 2.21
N ASN A 65 -19.46 7.82 1.74
CA ASN A 65 -20.11 9.10 1.44
C ASN A 65 -21.04 9.05 0.24
N ALA A 66 -20.72 8.23 -0.75
CA ALA A 66 -21.58 7.91 -1.89
C ALA A 66 -22.73 6.95 -1.52
N SER A 67 -22.88 6.57 -0.25
CA SER A 67 -23.87 5.58 0.20
C SER A 67 -23.77 4.25 -0.56
N ASN A 68 -22.56 3.86 -0.98
CA ASN A 68 -22.31 2.62 -1.68
C ASN A 68 -22.00 1.49 -0.69
N LEU A 69 -23.06 0.82 -0.24
CA LEU A 69 -22.95 -0.27 0.74
C LEU A 69 -22.13 -1.46 0.21
N GLN A 70 -22.29 -1.81 -1.08
CA GLN A 70 -21.57 -2.93 -1.68
C GLN A 70 -20.06 -2.71 -1.64
N LYS A 71 -19.61 -1.52 -2.07
CA LYS A 71 -18.18 -1.17 -2.09
C LYS A 71 -17.62 -1.04 -0.67
N THR A 72 -18.37 -0.41 0.24
CA THR A 72 -18.01 -0.33 1.67
C THR A 72 -17.81 -1.73 2.27
N THR A 73 -18.74 -2.66 1.99
CA THR A 73 -18.67 -4.04 2.47
C THR A 73 -17.48 -4.78 1.88
N SER A 74 -17.25 -4.64 0.56
CA SER A 74 -16.13 -5.30 -0.14
C SER A 74 -14.77 -4.89 0.41
N ILE A 75 -14.60 -3.63 0.83
CA ILE A 75 -13.34 -3.16 1.41
C ILE A 75 -13.18 -3.73 2.83
N LEU A 76 -14.20 -3.57 3.68
CA LEU A 76 -14.11 -3.98 5.09
C LEU A 76 -13.97 -5.49 5.26
N ILE A 77 -14.62 -6.28 4.38
CA ILE A 77 -14.52 -7.73 4.45
C ILE A 77 -13.13 -8.23 4.04
N ASP A 78 -12.28 -7.44 3.38
CA ASP A 78 -10.96 -7.93 2.97
C ASP A 78 -9.89 -7.75 4.04
N PHE A 79 -10.14 -6.94 5.07
CA PHE A 79 -9.19 -6.69 6.14
C PHE A 79 -8.94 -7.94 7.01
N TRP A 80 -7.69 -8.08 7.43
CA TRP A 80 -7.19 -9.11 8.36
C TRP A 80 -6.27 -8.50 9.40
N GLY A 81 -6.22 -9.11 10.59
CA GLY A 81 -5.28 -8.72 11.64
C GLY A 81 -5.47 -7.25 12.05
N ASP A 82 -4.39 -6.46 11.95
CA ASP A 82 -4.34 -5.04 12.31
C ASP A 82 -4.61 -4.09 11.13
N GLU A 83 -4.94 -4.60 9.93
CA GLU A 83 -5.17 -3.77 8.74
C GLU A 83 -6.31 -2.76 8.93
N PHE A 84 -7.38 -3.15 9.63
CA PHE A 84 -8.46 -2.22 9.96
C PHE A 84 -7.96 -1.05 10.81
N ASP A 85 -7.12 -1.30 11.82
CA ASP A 85 -6.62 -0.27 12.73
C ASP A 85 -5.66 0.69 12.02
N GLN A 86 -4.86 0.17 11.07
CA GLN A 86 -4.01 0.98 10.18
C GLN A 86 -4.85 1.88 9.29
N VAL A 87 -5.90 1.33 8.65
CA VAL A 87 -6.84 2.11 7.81
C VAL A 87 -7.62 3.12 8.64
N GLU A 88 -8.09 2.77 9.84
CA GLU A 88 -8.78 3.69 10.74
C GLU A 88 -7.89 4.86 11.17
N THR A 89 -6.59 4.61 11.34
CA THR A 89 -5.62 5.67 11.61
C THR A 89 -5.48 6.60 10.40
N ALA A 90 -5.35 6.07 9.18
CA ALA A 90 -5.24 6.84 7.95
C ALA A 90 -6.54 7.59 7.58
N TYR A 91 -7.71 7.05 7.95
CA TYR A 91 -9.03 7.64 7.70
C TYR A 91 -9.19 9.05 8.27
N LYS A 92 -8.38 9.40 9.29
CA LYS A 92 -8.33 10.74 9.89
C LYS A 92 -7.89 11.84 8.92
N ILE A 93 -7.25 11.47 7.80
CA ILE A 93 -6.92 12.41 6.71
C ILE A 93 -8.20 12.98 6.09
N ASN A 94 -9.25 12.16 5.98
CA ASN A 94 -10.48 12.51 5.26
C ASN A 94 -11.65 12.84 6.19
N SER A 95 -11.62 12.37 7.44
CA SER A 95 -12.71 12.58 8.39
C SER A 95 -12.22 12.77 9.82
N THR A 96 -12.90 13.64 10.58
CA THR A 96 -12.71 13.72 12.03
C THR A 96 -13.52 12.67 12.80
N GLU A 97 -14.43 11.97 12.12
CA GLU A 97 -15.24 10.90 12.70
C GLU A 97 -14.60 9.54 12.46
N SER A 98 -14.85 8.59 13.37
CA SER A 98 -14.47 7.20 13.13
C SER A 98 -15.25 6.59 11.97
N ILE A 99 -14.65 5.60 11.32
CA ILE A 99 -15.27 4.83 10.24
C ILE A 99 -16.66 4.33 10.67
N TRP A 100 -16.76 3.78 11.89
CA TRP A 100 -18.02 3.24 12.41
C TRP A 100 -19.11 4.30 12.59
N LYS A 101 -18.74 5.51 13.02
CA LYS A 101 -19.68 6.62 13.15
C LYS A 101 -20.17 7.10 11.79
N THR A 102 -19.29 7.15 10.78
CA THR A 102 -19.69 7.50 9.42
C THR A 102 -20.63 6.44 8.82
N ILE A 103 -20.33 5.15 9.00
CA ILE A 103 -21.18 4.03 8.56
C ILE A 103 -22.55 4.09 9.22
N GLU A 104 -22.62 4.34 10.54
CA GLU A 104 -23.89 4.45 11.26
C GLU A 104 -24.77 5.56 10.69
N LYS A 105 -24.19 6.74 10.46
CA LYS A 105 -24.89 7.88 9.90
C LYS A 105 -25.41 7.62 8.48
N LYS A 106 -24.64 6.88 7.68
CA LYS A 106 -24.97 6.65 6.26
C LYS A 106 -25.89 5.46 6.02
N PHE A 107 -25.74 4.39 6.80
CA PHE A 107 -26.40 3.11 6.56
C PHE A 107 -27.25 2.59 7.73
N GLY A 108 -27.18 3.27 8.88
CA GLY A 108 -27.92 2.89 10.10
C GLY A 108 -27.17 1.90 10.99
N ASN A 109 -27.63 1.81 12.24
CA ASN A 109 -26.97 1.02 13.29
C ASN A 109 -26.91 -0.48 12.97
N SER A 110 -27.96 -1.06 12.37
CA SER A 110 -27.98 -2.49 12.03
C SER A 110 -26.87 -2.86 11.04
N VAL A 111 -26.65 -2.03 10.02
CA VAL A 111 -25.57 -2.24 9.04
C VAL A 111 -24.21 -2.07 9.70
N LYS A 112 -24.02 -1.03 10.51
CA LYS A 112 -22.79 -0.85 11.29
C LYS A 112 -22.48 -2.10 12.12
N SER A 113 -23.44 -2.62 12.87
CA SER A 113 -23.24 -3.80 13.72
C SER A 113 -22.82 -5.03 12.93
N ILE A 114 -23.43 -5.30 11.77
CA ILE A 114 -23.06 -6.43 10.91
C ILE A 114 -21.63 -6.28 10.39
N LEU A 115 -21.28 -5.12 9.85
CA LEU A 115 -19.95 -4.86 9.30
C LEU A 115 -18.87 -4.88 10.38
N HIS A 116 -19.17 -4.36 11.57
CA HIS A 116 -18.28 -4.43 12.72
C HIS A 116 -18.01 -5.88 13.12
N CYS A 117 -19.04 -6.73 13.22
CA CYS A 117 -18.85 -8.15 13.49
C CYS A 117 -17.94 -8.82 12.45
N ILE A 118 -18.11 -8.51 11.16
CA ILE A 118 -17.25 -9.04 10.09
C ILE A 118 -15.78 -8.68 10.35
N VAL A 119 -15.49 -7.41 10.61
CA VAL A 119 -14.12 -6.95 10.88
C VAL A 119 -13.55 -7.62 12.13
N GLU A 120 -14.31 -7.66 13.23
CA GLU A 120 -13.86 -8.25 14.50
C GLU A 120 -13.55 -9.75 14.37
N THR A 121 -14.35 -10.50 13.61
CA THR A 121 -14.11 -11.93 13.38
C THR A 121 -12.82 -12.23 12.62
N ARG A 122 -12.22 -11.21 11.98
CA ARG A 122 -11.01 -11.34 11.15
C ARG A 122 -9.77 -10.70 11.78
N LYS A 123 -9.89 -10.10 12.97
CA LYS A 123 -8.73 -9.65 13.77
C LYS A 123 -7.86 -10.82 14.23
N TYR A 124 -8.48 -11.96 14.48
CA TYR A 124 -7.79 -13.17 14.90
C TYR A 124 -7.65 -14.10 13.69
N GLU A 125 -6.46 -14.12 13.10
CA GLU A 125 -6.15 -15.10 12.07
C GLU A 125 -6.13 -16.49 12.72
N THR A 126 -7.09 -17.35 12.34
CA THR A 126 -7.08 -18.74 12.79
C THR A 126 -5.81 -19.38 12.25
N LYS A 127 -4.94 -19.88 13.14
CA LYS A 127 -3.78 -20.66 12.73
C LYS A 127 -4.28 -21.79 11.83
N GLN A 128 -3.96 -21.73 10.55
CA GLN A 128 -4.27 -22.82 9.64
C GLN A 128 -3.43 -24.02 10.08
N GLU A 129 -4.06 -25.00 10.74
CA GLU A 129 -3.39 -26.25 11.12
C GLU A 129 -2.94 -27.07 9.89
N TYR A 130 -3.44 -26.73 8.69
CA TYR A 130 -3.02 -27.32 7.44
C TYR A 130 -2.96 -26.27 6.32
N PRO A 131 -1.86 -26.19 5.55
CA PRO A 131 -1.81 -25.36 4.36
C PRO A 131 -2.71 -25.99 3.30
N ILE A 132 -3.96 -25.53 3.21
CA ILE A 132 -4.82 -25.84 2.09
C ILE A 132 -4.26 -25.05 0.91
N LYS A 133 -3.66 -25.75 -0.08
CA LYS A 133 -3.22 -25.15 -1.34
C LYS A 133 -4.35 -24.26 -1.90
N GLY A 134 -4.11 -22.95 -1.99
CA GLY A 134 -5.00 -22.01 -2.67
C GLY A 134 -5.75 -20.99 -1.80
N ARG A 135 -5.60 -20.98 -0.47
CA ARG A 135 -6.00 -19.80 0.34
C ARG A 135 -4.75 -19.10 0.84
N GLY A 136 -4.49 -17.93 0.27
CA GLY A 136 -3.27 -17.15 0.45
C GLY A 136 -2.99 -16.84 1.92
N GLY A 137 -1.99 -17.51 2.48
CA GLY A 137 -1.10 -16.83 3.42
C GLY A 137 -0.29 -15.82 2.62
N LYS A 138 -0.14 -14.60 3.13
CA LYS A 138 0.77 -13.61 2.53
C LYS A 138 2.16 -14.26 2.40
N PRO A 139 2.86 -14.10 1.25
CA PRO A 139 4.19 -14.66 1.09
C PRO A 139 5.10 -14.17 2.22
N ILE A 140 5.70 -15.11 2.97
CA ILE A 140 6.76 -14.78 3.93
C ILE A 140 7.91 -14.21 3.10
N VAL A 141 8.28 -12.96 3.36
CA VAL A 141 9.36 -12.27 2.65
C VAL A 141 10.64 -13.08 2.82
N ASN A 142 11.20 -13.53 1.70
CA ASN A 142 12.49 -14.21 1.69
C ASN A 142 13.59 -13.14 1.80
N ASN A 143 14.05 -12.90 3.02
CA ASN A 143 15.10 -11.90 3.30
C ASN A 143 16.40 -12.15 2.51
N THR A 144 16.72 -13.39 2.15
CA THR A 144 17.89 -13.70 1.32
C THR A 144 17.75 -13.10 -0.08
N VAL A 145 16.59 -13.27 -0.71
CA VAL A 145 16.29 -12.72 -2.04
C VAL A 145 16.24 -11.19 -2.01
N VAL A 146 15.74 -10.60 -0.91
CA VAL A 146 15.72 -9.13 -0.72
C VAL A 146 17.14 -8.56 -0.68
N ILE A 147 18.05 -9.25 0.00
CA ILE A 147 19.47 -8.85 0.11
C ILE A 147 20.17 -8.97 -1.25
N GLU A 148 19.97 -10.08 -1.97
CA GLU A 148 20.55 -10.29 -3.30
C GLU A 148 20.11 -9.19 -4.28
N VAL A 149 18.80 -8.91 -4.34
CA VAL A 149 18.29 -7.87 -5.23
C VAL A 149 18.78 -6.48 -4.80
N PHE A 150 18.96 -6.22 -3.50
CA PHE A 150 19.55 -4.96 -3.04
C PHE A 150 20.98 -4.77 -3.57
N TYR A 151 21.81 -5.81 -3.55
CA TYR A 151 23.17 -5.74 -4.09
C TYR A 151 23.20 -5.58 -5.61
N ASP A 152 22.33 -6.28 -6.34
CA ASP A 152 22.21 -6.11 -7.79
C ASP A 152 21.81 -4.68 -8.17
N LEU A 153 20.88 -4.09 -7.40
CA LEU A 153 20.45 -2.70 -7.59
C LEU A 153 21.59 -1.71 -7.34
N MET A 154 22.39 -1.94 -6.29
CA MET A 154 23.55 -1.11 -6.00
C MET A 154 24.60 -1.19 -7.11
N ASN A 155 24.87 -2.38 -7.65
CA ASN A 155 25.83 -2.57 -8.75
C ASN A 155 25.37 -1.89 -10.05
N VAL A 156 24.08 -1.97 -10.39
CA VAL A 156 23.52 -1.31 -11.58
C VAL A 156 23.55 0.21 -11.42
N LEU A 157 23.24 0.73 -10.24
CA LEU A 157 23.32 2.17 -9.98
C LEU A 157 24.78 2.64 -10.06
N ASP A 158 25.71 1.94 -9.40
CA ASP A 158 27.14 2.28 -9.43
C ASP A 158 27.69 2.31 -10.86
N SER A 159 27.38 1.28 -11.67
CA SER A 159 27.78 1.24 -13.09
C SER A 159 27.23 2.38 -13.95
N LYS A 160 26.08 2.96 -13.57
CA LYS A 160 25.48 4.10 -14.29
C LYS A 160 26.08 5.44 -13.88
N TYR A 161 26.65 5.54 -12.68
CA TYR A 161 27.28 6.75 -12.17
C TYR A 161 28.81 6.79 -12.39
N VAL A 162 29.47 5.65 -12.66
CA VAL A 162 30.91 5.60 -13.01
C VAL A 162 31.23 6.44 -14.27
N HIS A 163 30.35 6.46 -15.28
CA HIS A 163 30.56 7.27 -16.49
C HIS A 163 30.33 8.78 -16.32
N ILE A 164 29.85 9.22 -15.15
CA ILE A 164 29.69 10.66 -14.84
C ILE A 164 31.00 11.22 -14.26
N TRP A 165 31.79 10.41 -13.56
CA TRP A 165 33.07 10.83 -12.99
C TRP A 165 34.18 10.96 -14.04
N GLU A 166 34.20 10.12 -15.08
CA GLU A 166 35.20 10.20 -16.18
C GLU A 166 35.01 11.42 -17.11
N LYS A 167 33.85 12.10 -17.04
CA LYS A 167 33.57 13.34 -17.81
C LYS A 167 33.88 14.63 -17.04
N ILE A 168 34.23 14.54 -15.76
CA ILE A 168 34.55 15.70 -14.92
C ILE A 168 36.07 15.93 -14.83
N GLU A 169 36.91 14.96 -15.26
CA GLU A 169 38.38 15.08 -15.26
C GLU A 169 39.02 15.21 -16.67
N LYS A 170 38.30 15.73 -17.67
CA LYS A 170 38.89 16.22 -18.94
C LYS A 170 38.42 17.63 -19.25
#